data_AF-A0A960YC26-F1
#
_entry.id   AF-A0A960YC26-F1
#
_cell.length_a   1.000
_cell.length_b   1.000
_cell.length_c   1.000
_cell.angle_alpha   90.00
_cell.angle_beta   90.00
_cell.angle_gamma   90.00
#
_symmetry.space_group_name_H-M   'P 1'
#
loop_
_entity.id
_entity.type
_entity.pdbx_description
1 polymer ?
#
loop_
_entity_poly.entity_id
_entity_poly.type
_entity_poly.pdbx_seq_one_letter_code
_entity_poly.pdbx_strand_id
1 'polypeptide(L)'
;MKTYRRPLRAAFALCLLLLVVGLPGCGCGDDDDDDDDDIATVDDDDDDDTVEVDDDDDTVDDDTTDDDDDTADDDTGDDDTVDAEALVDEGRRLLIAGEPAGARLAFDQALDLDSEYGEAHYGRTLAGGLHT
;
A
#
# COMPACT_ATOMS: atom_id res chain seq x y z
N MET A 1 50.41 34.92 31.22
CA MET A 1 49.33 33.99 30.82
C MET A 1 48.76 34.47 29.49
N LYS A 2 48.92 33.71 28.39
CA LYS A 2 48.40 34.07 27.06
C LYS A 2 47.00 33.47 26.89
N THR A 3 45.97 34.31 26.86
CA THR A 3 44.58 33.90 26.62
C THR A 3 44.34 33.76 25.11
N TYR A 4 44.19 32.53 24.63
CA TYR A 4 43.81 32.25 23.24
C TYR A 4 42.29 32.30 23.11
N ARG A 5 41.76 33.38 22.52
CA ARG A 5 40.37 33.44 22.06
C ARG A 5 40.30 32.79 20.67
N ARG A 6 39.89 31.53 20.59
CA ARG A 6 39.69 30.87 19.29
C ARG A 6 38.42 31.44 18.62
N PRO A 7 38.49 31.91 17.36
CA PRO A 7 37.31 32.41 16.67
C PRO A 7 36.39 31.23 16.35
N LEU A 8 35.22 31.21 17.00
CA LEU A 8 34.17 30.19 16.87
C LEU A 8 33.79 29.88 15.40
N ARG A 9 34.01 30.85 14.51
CA ARG A 9 33.76 30.75 13.07
C ARG A 9 34.70 29.77 12.34
N ALA A 10 35.94 29.63 12.80
CA ALA A 10 36.90 28.72 12.17
C ALA A 10 36.60 27.24 12.49
N ALA A 11 36.05 26.96 13.67
CA ALA A 11 35.62 25.61 14.05
C ALA A 11 34.42 25.15 13.21
N PHE A 12 33.48 26.06 12.93
CA PHE A 12 32.29 25.76 12.14
C PHE A 12 32.63 25.45 10.68
N ALA A 13 33.54 26.24 10.07
CA ALA A 13 33.98 26.01 8.70
C ALA A 13 34.74 24.67 8.53
N LEU A 14 35.54 24.26 9.52
CA LEU A 14 36.23 22.97 9.50
C LEU A 14 35.24 21.80 9.56
N CYS A 15 34.21 21.92 10.39
CA CYS A 15 33.21 20.86 10.57
C CYS A 15 32.38 20.63 9.29
N LEU A 16 32.02 21.71 8.60
CA LEU A 16 31.28 21.67 7.34
C LEU A 16 32.13 21.06 6.19
N LEU A 17 33.43 21.35 6.16
CA LEU A 17 34.35 20.75 5.19
C LEU A 17 34.48 19.23 5.37
N LEU A 18 34.50 18.73 6.61
CA LEU A 18 34.61 17.29 6.88
C LEU A 18 33.36 16.51 6.46
N LEU A 19 32.18 17.13 6.53
CA LEU A 19 30.92 16.51 6.11
C LEU A 19 30.83 16.28 4.59
N VAL A 20 31.40 17.19 3.78
CA VAL A 20 31.35 17.10 2.31
C VAL A 20 32.32 16.05 1.76
N VAL A 21 33.43 15.79 2.44
CA VAL A 21 34.46 14.82 1.99
C VAL A 21 34.14 13.38 2.44
N GLY A 22 33.20 13.22 3.38
CA GLY A 22 32.97 11.96 4.10
C GLY A 22 31.83 11.07 3.60
N LEU A 23 31.18 11.35 2.46
CA LEU A 23 30.14 10.46 1.93
C LEU A 23 30.79 9.33 1.11
N PRO A 24 30.82 8.08 1.59
CA PRO A 24 31.21 6.95 0.76
C PRO A 24 30.05 6.68 -0.20
N GLY A 25 30.31 6.77 -1.51
CA GLY A 25 29.36 6.33 -2.52
C GLY A 25 29.14 4.83 -2.38
N CYS A 26 27.97 4.43 -1.89
CA CYS A 26 27.47 3.08 -2.07
C CYS A 26 27.23 2.86 -3.57
N GLY A 27 28.13 2.10 -4.19
CA GLY A 27 27.84 1.42 -5.45
C GLY A 27 26.96 0.21 -5.15
N CYS A 28 25.86 0.10 -5.87
CA CYS A 28 25.07 -1.13 -5.94
C CYS A 28 25.41 -1.79 -7.28
N GLY A 29 26.04 -2.96 -7.20
CA GLY A 29 26.11 -3.96 -8.26
C GLY A 29 25.50 -5.26 -7.72
N ASP A 30 24.77 -5.96 -8.59
CA ASP A 30 24.26 -7.35 -8.57
C ASP A 30 23.33 -7.36 -9.80
N ASP A 31 23.68 -7.80 -11.01
CA ASP A 31 24.39 -9.02 -11.43
C ASP A 31 23.86 -10.28 -10.73
N ASP A 32 23.16 -11.07 -11.55
CA ASP A 32 23.09 -12.53 -11.53
C ASP A 32 21.79 -13.22 -11.06
N ASP A 33 21.23 -13.93 -12.06
CA ASP A 33 20.61 -15.26 -12.02
C ASP A 33 19.20 -15.43 -11.43
N ASP A 34 18.21 -15.49 -12.33
CA ASP A 34 17.05 -16.38 -12.15
C ASP A 34 16.79 -17.16 -13.44
N ASP A 35 17.17 -18.44 -13.38
CA ASP A 35 16.79 -19.54 -14.25
C ASP A 35 15.28 -19.79 -14.12
N ASP A 36 14.50 -19.49 -15.17
CA ASP A 36 13.13 -19.99 -15.29
C ASP A 36 13.20 -21.44 -15.80
N ASP A 37 13.25 -22.36 -14.83
CA ASP A 37 12.93 -23.78 -14.98
C ASP A 37 11.48 -23.93 -15.45
N ASP A 38 11.30 -24.22 -16.74
CA ASP A 38 10.06 -24.70 -17.35
C ASP A 38 9.62 -26.03 -16.69
N ILE A 39 8.91 -25.94 -15.56
CA ILE A 39 8.32 -27.10 -14.90
C ILE A 39 7.09 -27.53 -15.72
N ALA A 40 7.29 -28.60 -16.48
CA ALA A 40 6.23 -29.33 -17.14
C ALA A 40 5.25 -29.89 -16.08
N THR A 41 4.05 -29.33 -16.02
CA THR A 41 2.85 -30.02 -15.55
C THR A 41 2.07 -30.42 -16.81
N VAL A 42 2.40 -31.56 -17.42
CA VAL A 42 1.70 -32.85 -17.21
C VAL A 42 0.20 -32.69 -17.39
N ASP A 43 -0.25 -33.13 -18.57
CA ASP A 43 -1.61 -33.45 -18.98
C ASP A 43 -2.33 -34.31 -17.92
N ASP A 44 -3.66 -34.17 -17.81
CA ASP A 44 -4.60 -35.29 -17.70
C ASP A 44 -6.07 -34.76 -17.67
N ASP A 45 -6.77 -35.08 -18.76
CA ASP A 45 -8.12 -35.68 -18.83
C ASP A 45 -9.44 -34.90 -18.59
N ASP A 46 -10.29 -35.02 -19.62
CA ASP A 46 -11.72 -35.37 -19.63
C ASP A 46 -12.77 -34.45 -18.96
N ASP A 47 -13.54 -33.75 -19.81
CA ASP A 47 -15.01 -33.91 -19.87
C ASP A 47 -15.58 -33.08 -21.05
N ASP A 48 -15.57 -33.67 -22.25
CA ASP A 48 -16.39 -33.26 -23.39
C ASP A 48 -17.36 -34.40 -23.72
N ASP A 49 -18.48 -34.42 -23.00
CA ASP A 49 -19.68 -35.15 -23.41
C ASP A 49 -20.86 -34.18 -23.45
N THR A 50 -20.97 -33.53 -24.62
CA THR A 50 -22.20 -33.39 -25.40
C THR A 50 -23.50 -33.87 -24.74
N VAL A 51 -24.15 -32.99 -23.98
CA VAL A 51 -25.59 -33.14 -23.68
C VAL A 51 -26.39 -32.61 -24.86
N GLU A 52 -26.92 -33.57 -25.62
CA GLU A 52 -27.90 -33.40 -26.69
C GLU A 52 -29.05 -32.50 -26.25
N VAL A 53 -29.37 -31.56 -27.14
CA VAL A 53 -30.48 -30.62 -27.05
C VAL A 53 -31.74 -31.38 -27.43
N ASP A 54 -32.60 -31.67 -26.46
CA ASP A 54 -33.99 -32.04 -26.75
C ASP A 54 -34.89 -30.85 -26.38
N ASP A 55 -35.35 -30.20 -27.45
CA ASP A 55 -36.47 -29.28 -27.49
C ASP A 55 -37.72 -29.92 -26.88
N ASP A 56 -38.21 -29.40 -25.76
CA ASP A 56 -39.62 -29.50 -25.38
C ASP A 56 -40.19 -28.09 -25.15
N ASP A 57 -40.67 -27.58 -26.28
CA ASP A 57 -41.82 -26.71 -26.48
C ASP A 57 -42.96 -27.02 -25.48
N ASP A 58 -43.34 -26.06 -24.62
CA ASP A 58 -44.72 -25.56 -24.60
C ASP A 58 -45.00 -24.58 -23.43
N THR A 59 -45.79 -23.55 -23.77
CA THR A 59 -46.49 -22.54 -22.95
C THR A 59 -45.70 -21.27 -22.62
N VAL A 60 -45.76 -20.23 -23.46
CA VAL A 60 -46.87 -19.24 -23.54
C VAL A 60 -47.15 -18.57 -22.19
N ASP A 61 -46.51 -17.42 -22.05
CA ASP A 61 -47.11 -16.11 -21.75
C ASP A 61 -47.59 -15.78 -20.32
N ASP A 62 -47.19 -14.58 -19.94
CA ASP A 62 -47.84 -13.66 -19.00
C ASP A 62 -47.78 -14.00 -17.50
N ASP A 63 -46.80 -13.40 -16.83
CA ASP A 63 -47.09 -12.46 -15.74
C ASP A 63 -45.92 -11.48 -15.62
N THR A 64 -46.06 -10.36 -16.31
CA THR A 64 -45.47 -9.08 -15.88
C THR A 64 -45.95 -8.74 -14.45
N THR A 65 -45.18 -7.92 -13.76
CA THR A 65 -45.41 -7.28 -12.43
C THR A 65 -45.12 -8.09 -11.18
N ASP A 66 -43.91 -7.85 -10.64
CA ASP A 66 -43.57 -7.50 -9.24
C ASP A 66 -42.02 -7.47 -9.20
N ASP A 67 -41.26 -6.40 -9.48
CA ASP A 67 -41.41 -4.96 -9.15
C ASP A 67 -41.81 -4.67 -7.69
N ASP A 68 -41.25 -5.46 -6.77
CA ASP A 68 -40.92 -5.05 -5.40
C ASP A 68 -39.38 -5.19 -5.28
N ASP A 69 -38.55 -4.28 -5.80
CA ASP A 69 -38.26 -2.96 -5.21
C ASP A 69 -38.52 -2.83 -3.71
N ASP A 70 -37.99 -3.78 -2.95
CA ASP A 70 -37.39 -3.45 -1.66
C ASP A 70 -35.88 -3.39 -1.88
N THR A 71 -35.45 -2.34 -2.59
CA THR A 71 -34.18 -1.69 -2.32
C THR A 71 -34.19 -1.29 -0.85
N ALA A 72 -33.80 -2.24 0.01
CA ALA A 72 -33.52 -1.98 1.42
C ALA A 72 -32.31 -1.05 1.48
N ASP A 73 -32.60 0.25 1.31
CA ASP A 73 -32.12 1.38 2.11
C ASP A 73 -30.87 1.05 2.95
N ASP A 74 -29.71 0.97 2.29
CA ASP A 74 -28.39 1.06 2.93
C ASP A 74 -27.69 2.38 2.61
N ASP A 75 -28.38 3.30 1.91
CA ASP A 75 -27.85 4.63 1.56
C ASP A 75 -28.09 5.68 2.67
N THR A 76 -28.33 5.25 3.92
CA THR A 76 -28.41 6.17 5.07
C THR A 76 -27.17 6.19 5.97
N GLY A 77 -26.07 5.59 5.51
CA GLY A 77 -24.75 5.90 6.02
C GLY A 77 -24.31 7.28 5.53
N ASP A 78 -24.35 8.27 6.41
CA ASP A 78 -23.63 9.54 6.29
C ASP A 78 -22.11 9.22 6.15
N ASP A 79 -21.67 8.92 4.92
CA ASP A 79 -20.36 8.39 4.51
C ASP A 79 -19.22 9.43 4.63
N ASP A 80 -19.37 10.37 5.56
CA ASP A 80 -18.28 11.20 6.08
C ASP A 80 -17.46 10.42 7.15
N THR A 81 -17.79 9.15 7.39
CA THR A 81 -16.99 8.25 8.22
C THR A 81 -15.70 7.91 7.50
N VAL A 82 -14.62 8.63 7.84
CA VAL A 82 -13.27 8.23 7.48
C VAL A 82 -13.04 6.80 7.99
N ASP A 83 -12.89 5.85 7.08
CA ASP A 83 -12.57 4.46 7.38
C ASP A 83 -11.05 4.27 7.49
N ALA A 84 -10.64 3.09 8.00
CA ALA A 84 -9.23 2.78 8.16
C ALA A 84 -8.48 2.80 6.81
N GLU A 85 -9.14 2.39 5.72
CA GLU A 85 -8.58 2.37 4.37
C GLU A 85 -8.21 3.78 3.88
N ALA A 86 -9.13 4.75 3.99
CA ALA A 86 -8.87 6.13 3.59
C ALA A 86 -7.68 6.75 4.35
N LEU A 87 -7.50 6.42 5.62
CA LEU A 87 -6.35 6.86 6.42
C LEU A 87 -5.05 6.21 5.97
N VAL A 88 -5.08 4.93 5.59
CA VAL A 88 -3.91 4.26 5.00
C VAL A 88 -3.55 4.91 3.66
N ASP A 89 -4.54 5.20 2.82
CA ASP A 89 -4.36 5.87 1.53
C ASP A 89 -3.68 7.24 1.67
N GLU A 90 -4.15 8.04 2.62
CA GLU A 90 -3.52 9.33 2.94
C GLU A 90 -2.11 9.13 3.51
N GLY A 91 -1.90 8.13 4.37
CA GLY A 91 -0.58 7.77 4.88
C GLY A 91 0.41 7.45 3.75
N ARG A 92 -0.01 6.68 2.73
CA ARG A 92 0.82 6.38 1.55
C ARG A 92 1.12 7.64 0.74
N ARG A 93 0.13 8.50 0.52
CA ARG A 93 0.34 9.80 -0.16
C ARG A 93 1.38 10.66 0.56
N LEU A 94 1.30 10.73 1.87
CA LEU A 94 2.24 11.51 2.70
C LEU A 94 3.66 10.93 2.65
N LEU A 95 3.81 9.60 2.60
CA LEU A 95 5.13 8.97 2.36
C LEU A 95 5.72 9.39 1.02
N ILE A 96 4.91 9.36 -0.05
CA ILE A 96 5.34 9.78 -1.40
C ILE A 96 5.71 11.27 -1.43
N ALA A 97 5.00 12.10 -0.66
CA ALA A 97 5.29 13.52 -0.51
C ALA A 97 6.55 13.80 0.33
N GLY A 98 7.15 12.79 0.96
CA GLY A 98 8.30 12.95 1.85
C GLY A 98 7.93 13.51 3.22
N GLU A 99 6.68 13.32 3.66
CA GLU A 99 6.14 13.75 4.95
C GLU A 99 5.92 12.57 5.90
N PRO A 100 6.98 11.86 6.35
CA PRO A 100 6.85 10.62 7.12
C PRO A 100 6.18 10.83 8.49
N ALA A 101 6.30 12.02 9.08
CA ALA A 101 5.62 12.35 10.34
C ALA A 101 4.09 12.40 10.17
N GLY A 102 3.62 12.98 9.06
CA GLY A 102 2.19 13.01 8.72
C GLY A 102 1.70 11.61 8.39
N ALA A 103 2.45 10.87 7.58
CA ALA A 103 2.11 9.50 7.22
C ALA A 103 1.93 8.60 8.45
N ARG A 104 2.86 8.69 9.40
CA ARG A 104 2.78 7.92 10.65
C ARG A 104 1.51 8.24 11.43
N LEU A 105 1.12 9.51 11.49
CA LEU A 105 -0.09 9.92 12.19
C LEU A 105 -1.35 9.36 11.52
N ALA A 106 -1.41 9.36 10.18
CA ALA A 106 -2.51 8.75 9.43
C ALA A 106 -2.60 7.23 9.67
N PHE A 107 -1.47 6.52 9.65
CA PHE A 107 -1.46 5.08 9.98
C PHE A 107 -1.80 4.79 11.45
N ASP A 108 -1.35 5.63 12.39
CA ASP A 108 -1.76 5.49 13.80
C ASP A 108 -3.27 5.67 13.95
N GLN A 109 -3.90 6.62 13.24
CA GLN A 109 -5.35 6.79 13.22
C GLN A 109 -6.08 5.61 12.58
N ALA A 110 -5.54 5.03 11.51
CA ALA A 110 -6.11 3.82 10.90
C ALA A 110 -6.14 2.66 11.91
N LEU A 111 -5.07 2.51 12.71
CA LEU A 111 -4.99 1.50 13.77
C LEU A 111 -5.89 1.79 14.98
N ASP A 112 -6.25 3.05 15.20
CA ASP A 112 -7.25 3.42 16.21
C ASP A 112 -8.68 3.01 15.79
N LEU A 113 -8.96 2.98 14.48
CA LEU A 113 -10.23 2.49 13.92
C LEU A 113 -10.26 0.97 13.82
N ASP A 114 -9.20 0.38 13.28
CA ASP A 114 -9.01 -1.06 13.17
C ASP A 114 -7.57 -1.44 13.56
N SER A 115 -7.43 -1.94 14.79
CA SER A 115 -6.12 -2.33 15.34
C SER A 115 -5.47 -3.52 14.62
N GLU A 116 -6.23 -4.29 13.85
CA GLU A 116 -5.76 -5.46 13.09
C GLU A 116 -5.48 -5.13 11.62
N TYR A 117 -5.70 -3.87 11.18
CA TYR A 117 -5.47 -3.44 9.81
C TYR A 117 -3.99 -3.55 9.43
N GLY A 118 -3.66 -4.62 8.69
CA GLY A 118 -2.28 -5.04 8.42
C GLY A 118 -1.46 -3.99 7.66
N GLU A 119 -2.09 -3.35 6.68
CA GLU A 119 -1.51 -2.31 5.85
C GLU A 119 -1.08 -1.09 6.68
N ALA A 120 -1.83 -0.75 7.74
CA ALA A 120 -1.50 0.36 8.62
C ALA A 120 -0.28 0.06 9.49
N HIS A 121 -0.13 -1.18 10.00
CA HIS A 121 1.09 -1.60 10.71
C HIS A 121 2.32 -1.50 9.80
N TYR A 122 2.21 -2.00 8.57
CA TYR A 122 3.29 -1.92 7.60
C TYR A 122 3.66 -0.46 7.28
N GLY A 123 2.66 0.36 6.92
CA GLY A 123 2.85 1.77 6.63
C GLY A 123 3.48 2.55 7.78
N ARG A 124 3.05 2.29 9.02
CA ARG A 124 3.62 2.89 10.23
C ARG A 124 5.11 2.54 10.41
N THR A 125 5.51 1.30 10.14
CA THR A 125 6.92 0.90 10.22
C THR A 125 7.76 1.59 9.17
N LEU A 126 7.28 1.68 7.92
CA LEU A 126 7.96 2.42 6.85
C LEU A 126 8.12 3.90 7.18
N ALA A 127 7.06 4.54 7.70
CA ALA A 127 7.09 5.93 8.13
C ALA A 127 8.09 6.18 9.28
N GLY A 128 8.28 5.20 10.16
CA GLY A 128 9.30 5.25 11.22
C GLY A 128 10.73 5.06 10.73
N GLY A 129 10.93 4.26 9.66
CA GLY A 129 12.25 3.99 9.08
C GLY A 129 12.81 5.14 8.23
N LEU A 130 11.95 6.01 7.69
CA LEU A 130 12.36 7.14 6.85
C LEU A 130 13.00 8.33 7.61
N HIS A 131 13.16 8.25 8.94
CA HIS A 131 13.64 9.35 9.79
C HIS A 131 15.04 9.13 10.40
N THR A 132 15.78 8.12 9.94
CA THR A 132 17.15 7.80 10.41
C THR A 132 18.18 8.06 9.33
#